data_AF-A0A929C844-F1
#
_entry.id   AF-A0A929C844-F1
#
_cell.length_a   1.000
_cell.length_b   1.000
_cell.length_c   1.000
_cell.angle_alpha   90.00
_cell.angle_beta   90.00
_cell.angle_gamma   90.00
#
_symmetry.space_group_name_H-M   'P 1'
#
loop_
_entity.id
_entity.type
_entity.pdbx_description
1 polymer ?
#
loop_
_entity_poly.entity_id
_entity_poly.type
_entity_poly.pdbx_seq_one_letter_code
_entity_poly.pdbx_strand_id
1 'polypeptide(L)' 'FLLYDPPLLHLLQNDLIGVAFNWADATNGVRDEYNVEGFYRFPLFPRVDMTLSYQYVINPALDLGIDRASVFSLRIRTTF' A
#
# COMPACT_ATOMS: atom_id res chain seq x y z
N PHE A 1 23.64 -28.55 -7.84
CA PHE A 1 22.96 -27.83 -8.93
C PHE A 1 21.51 -28.24 -8.93
N LEU A 2 20.61 -27.39 -8.40
CA LEU A 2 19.17 -27.68 -8.34
C LEU A 2 18.49 -27.02 -9.54
N LEU A 3 17.74 -27.84 -10.29
CA LEU A 3 17.31 -27.65 -11.67
C LEU A 3 15.83 -27.25 -11.73
N TYR A 4 15.43 -26.22 -10.98
CA TYR A 4 14.09 -25.63 -11.08
C TYR A 4 14.07 -24.20 -10.53
N ASP A 5 14.52 -23.25 -11.35
CA ASP A 5 14.32 -21.82 -11.12
C ASP A 5 13.26 -21.34 -12.12
N PRO A 6 11.96 -21.35 -11.75
CA PRO A 6 10.92 -20.89 -12.65
C PRO A 6 11.11 -19.37 -12.87
N PRO A 7 11.26 -18.90 -14.12
CA PRO A 7 11.61 -17.51 -14.43
C PRO A 7 10.62 -16.48 -13.85
N LEU A 8 9.40 -16.90 -13.51
CA LEU A 8 8.38 -16.08 -12.88
C LEU A 8 8.68 -15.75 -11.40
N LEU A 9 9.35 -16.63 -10.66
CA LEU A 9 9.71 -16.39 -9.25
C LEU A 9 10.96 -15.51 -9.11
N HIS A 10 11.78 -15.39 -10.15
CA HIS A 10 12.94 -14.49 -10.19
C HIS A 10 12.51 -13.01 -10.20
N LEU A 11 11.34 -12.70 -10.78
CA LEU A 11 10.74 -11.37 -10.73
C LEU A 11 10.32 -10.99 -9.30
N LEU A 12 9.87 -11.97 -8.51
CA LEU A 12 9.44 -11.76 -7.13
C LEU A 12 10.60 -11.57 -6.14
N GLN A 13 11.85 -11.86 -6.52
CA GLN A 13 12.99 -11.75 -5.60
C GLN A 13 13.24 -10.32 -5.11
N ASN A 14 12.87 -9.31 -5.89
CA ASN A 14 13.01 -7.89 -5.55
C ASN A 14 11.67 -7.23 -5.19
N ASP A 15 10.61 -8.03 -5.07
CA ASP A 15 9.29 -7.52 -4.75
C ASP A 15 9.17 -7.28 -3.23
N LEU A 16 8.47 -6.22 -2.87
CA LEU A 16 8.27 -5.84 -1.48
C LEU A 16 6.78 -5.71 -1.21
N ILE A 17 6.30 -6.53 -0.29
CA ILE A 17 4.97 -6.39 0.28
C ILE A 17 5.09 -5.69 1.63
N GLY A 18 4.19 -4.72 1.86
CA GLY A 18 4.10 -4.02 3.12
C GLY A 18 2.65 -3.83 3.50
N VAL A 19 2.40 -3.87 4.82
CA VAL A 19 1.12 -3.48 5.40
C VAL A 19 1.40 -2.45 6.48
N ALA A 20 0.57 -1.43 6.53
CA ALA A 20 0.60 -0.38 7.52
C ALA A 20 -0.77 -0.28 8.18
N PHE A 21 -0.74 -0.12 9.50
CA PHE A 21 -1.91 0.16 10.30
C PHE A 21 -1.66 1.46 11.05
N ASN A 22 -2.61 2.36 11.00
CA ASN A 22 -2.55 3.63 11.70
C ASN A 22 -3.88 3.85 12.42
N TRP A 23 -3.78 4.25 13.68
CA TRP A 23 -4.89 4.64 14.52
C TRP A 23 -4.62 6.04 15.04
N ALA A 24 -5.58 6.93 14.85
CA ALA A 24 -5.53 8.29 15.34
C ALA A 24 -6.69 8.51 16.31
N ASP A 25 -6.34 8.83 17.57
CA ASP A 25 -7.26 9.28 18.59
C ASP A 25 -7.52 10.79 18.42
N ALA A 26 -8.79 11.16 18.35
CA ALA A 26 -9.20 12.52 18.04
C ALA A 26 -9.57 13.30 19.31
N THR A 27 -8.70 14.21 19.73
CA THR A 27 -9.01 15.14 20.83
C THR A 27 -9.90 16.29 20.32
N ASN A 28 -10.93 16.67 21.10
CA ASN A 28 -11.93 17.72 20.84
C ASN A 28 -13.21 17.33 20.06
N GLY A 29 -13.78 16.15 20.32
CA GLY A 29 -15.14 15.82 19.87
C GLY A 29 -15.26 15.40 18.40
N VAL A 30 -14.15 15.10 17.75
CA VAL A 30 -14.08 14.47 16.44
C VAL A 30 -14.00 12.94 16.64
N ARG A 31 -14.43 12.14 15.65
CA ARG A 31 -14.45 10.66 15.74
C ARG A 31 -13.03 10.07 15.58
N ASP A 32 -12.79 8.92 16.23
CA ASP A 32 -11.55 8.14 16.06
C ASP A 32 -11.41 7.64 14.61
N GLU A 33 -10.21 7.74 14.05
CA GLU A 33 -9.92 7.32 12.68
C GLU A 33 -9.00 6.09 12.66
N TYR A 34 -9.38 5.10 11.85
CA TYR A 34 -8.57 3.89 11.62
C TYR A 34 -8.22 3.78 10.15
N ASN A 35 -6.93 3.59 9.89
CA ASN A 35 -6.37 3.52 8.56
C ASN A 35 -5.60 2.21 8.39
N VAL A 36 -6.01 1.43 7.40
CA VAL A 36 -5.30 0.20 7.00
C VAL A 36 -4.80 0.39 5.59
N GLU A 37 -3.51 0.22 5.36
CA GLU A 37 -2.92 0.28 4.03
C GLU A 37 -2.15 -1.01 3.75
N GLY A 38 -2.39 -1.61 2.59
CA GLY A 38 -1.56 -2.66 2.04
C GLY A 38 -0.92 -2.16 0.76
N PHE A 39 0.37 -2.40 0.58
CA PHE A 39 1.05 -2.07 -0.66
C PHE A 39 1.94 -3.21 -1.14
N TYR A 40 2.05 -3.31 -2.46
CA TYR A 40 2.88 -4.26 -3.16
C TYR A 40 3.72 -3.52 -4.19
N ARG A 41 5.03 -3.57 -4.01
CA ARG A 41 6.01 -3.01 -4.94
C ARG A 41 6.68 -4.12 -5.71
N PHE A 42 6.77 -3.92 -7.02
CA PHE A 42 7.51 -4.80 -7.92
C PHE A 42 8.29 -3.97 -8.94
N PRO A 43 9.55 -4.33 -9.24
CA PRO A 43 10.34 -3.67 -10.26
C PRO A 43 9.89 -4.16 -11.64
N LEU A 44 9.42 -3.25 -12.49
CA LEU A 44 9.07 -3.56 -13.87
C LEU A 44 10.32 -3.67 -14.76
N PHE A 45 11.27 -2.75 -14.56
CA PHE A 45 12.53 -2.68 -15.32
C PHE A 45 13.65 -2.20 -14.39
N PRO A 46 14.93 -2.36 -14.77
CA PRO A 46 16.04 -1.72 -14.06
C PRO A 46 15.79 -0.21 -13.96
N ARG A 47 15.72 0.31 -12.73
CA ARG A 47 15.40 1.71 -12.37
C ARG A 47 13.94 2.15 -12.52
N VAL A 48 13.01 1.23 -12.82
CA VAL A 48 11.56 1.51 -12.86
C VAL A 48 10.83 0.59 -11.88
N ASP A 49 10.32 1.18 -10.82
CA ASP A 49 9.52 0.51 -9.80
C ASP A 49 8.05 0.87 -9.96
N MET A 50 7.17 -0.12 -9.85
CA MET A 50 5.74 0.07 -9.73
C MET A 50 5.30 -0.34 -8.32
N THR A 51 4.38 0.41 -7.74
CA THR A 51 3.79 0.10 -6.43
C THR A 51 2.30 0.26 -6.51
N LEU A 52 1.58 -0.81 -6.21
CA LEU A 52 0.15 -0.81 -6.03
C LEU A 52 -0.14 -0.68 -4.53
N SER A 53 -0.96 0.28 -4.12
CA SER A 53 -1.42 0.37 -2.74
C SER A 53 -2.94 0.45 -2.66
N TYR A 54 -3.47 -0.15 -1.60
CA TYR A 54 -4.86 -0.10 -1.22
C TYR A 54 -4.96 0.41 0.20
N GLN A 55 -5.64 1.53 0.38
CA GLN A 55 -5.88 2.14 1.66
C GLN A 55 -7.37 2.09 1.99
N TYR A 56 -7.68 1.72 3.22
CA TYR A 56 -9.02 1.69 3.76
C TYR A 56 -9.07 2.54 5.02
N VAL A 57 -9.88 3.59 4.96
CA VAL A 57 -10.08 4.58 6.02
C VAL A 57 -11.47 4.33 6.61
N ILE A 58 -11.52 4.06 7.91
CA ILE A 58 -12.76 3.88 8.68
C ILE A 58 -12.91 5.11 9.55
N ASN A 59 -14.11 5.71 9.54
CA ASN A 59 -14.44 6.87 10.35
C ASN A 59 -13.46 8.05 10.12
N PRO A 60 -13.35 8.56 8.88
CA PRO A 60 -12.50 9.70 8.61
C PRO A 60 -12.85 10.87 9.54
N ALA A 61 -11.85 11.37 10.26
CA ALA A 61 -12.00 12.50 11.18
C ALA A 61 -12.29 13.82 10.44
N LEU A 62 -11.96 13.88 9.13
CA LEU A 62 -12.13 15.06 8.29
C LEU A 62 -13.58 15.31 7.83
N ASP A 63 -14.38 14.27 7.62
CA ASP A 63 -15.79 14.38 7.17
C ASP A 63 -16.68 13.41 7.94
N LEU A 64 -17.48 13.96 8.86
CA LEU A 64 -18.43 13.21 9.68
C LEU A 64 -19.66 12.69 8.91
N GLY A 65 -19.79 13.00 7.61
CA GLY A 65 -20.83 12.42 6.74
C GLY A 65 -20.44 11.10 6.09
N ILE A 66 -19.16 10.71 6.15
CA ILE A 66 -18.63 9.53 5.49
C ILE A 66 -18.15 8.55 6.55
N ASP A 67 -18.70 7.34 6.55
CA ASP A 67 -18.32 6.31 7.53
C ASP A 67 -17.10 5.48 7.09
N ARG A 68 -16.89 5.37 5.77
CA ARG A 68 -15.87 4.49 5.17
C ARG A 68 -15.38 5.09 3.86
N ALA A 69 -14.07 5.11 3.66
CA ALA A 69 -13.46 5.45 2.38
C ALA A 69 -12.45 4.37 1.98
N SER A 70 -12.47 3.98 0.71
CA SER A 70 -11.48 3.09 0.12
C SER A 70 -10.76 3.82 -0.99
N VAL A 71 -9.44 3.66 -1.04
CA VAL A 71 -8.57 4.33 -1.99
C VAL A 71 -7.66 3.30 -2.64
N PHE A 72 -7.75 3.21 -3.96
CA PHE A 72 -6.79 2.47 -4.77
C PHE A 72 -5.78 3.45 -5.34
N SER A 73 -4.49 3.14 -5.15
CA SER A 73 -3.39 4.00 -5.55
C SER A 73 -2.39 3.22 -6.37
N LEU A 74 -1.94 3.82 -7.48
CA LEU A 74 -0.90 3.29 -8.32
C LEU A 74 0.24 4.30 -8.39
N ARG A 75 1.44 3.87 -8.01
CA ARG A 75 2.65 4.69 -8.00
C ARG A 75 3.68 4.09 -8.96
N ILE A 76 4.27 4.93 -9.80
CA ILE A 76 5.40 4.58 -10.67
C ILE A 76 6.57 5.47 -10.27
N ARG A 77 7.73 4.87 -10.01
CA ARG A 77 8.97 5.57 -9.68
C ARG A 77 10.05 5.22 -10.69
N THR A 78 10.73 6.23 -11.20
CA THR A 78 11.90 6.08 -12.07
C THR A 78 13.10 6.81 -11.46
N THR A 79 14.29 6.24 -11.59
CA THR A 79 15.56 6.89 -11.20
C THR A 79 16.46 7.02 -12.43
N PHE A 80 16.87 8.24 -12.79
CA PHE A 80 17.70 8.55 -13.96
C PHE A 80 19.15 8.80 -13.56
#